data_AF-A0A1I8C2C7-F1
#
_entry.id   AF-A0A1I8C2C7-F1
#
_cell.length_a   1.000
_cell.length_b   1.000
_cell.length_c   1.000
_cell.angle_alpha   90.00
_cell.angle_beta   90.00
_cell.angle_gamma   90.00
#
_symmetry.space_group_name_H-M   'P 1'
#
loop_
_entity.id
_entity.type
_entity.pdbx_description
1 polymer ?
#
loop_
_entity_poly.entity_id
_entity_poly.type
_entity_poly.pdbx_seq_one_letter_code
_entity_poly.pdbx_strand_id
1 'polypeptide(L)'
;MYAAVPLICIPDENPNDQKYNTAIVENLGLGIWVERENIAEQIFEAMYKVLHEYFPEHEKQYEIDTSINFIENAQKHKDKIRHQESQRTKFLRNVEYVINN
;
A
#
# COMPACT_ATOMS: atom_id res chain seq x y z
N MET A 1 26.11 -11.36 1.46
CA MET A 1 24.89 -10.53 1.41
C MET A 1 25.34 -9.12 1.02
N TYR A 2 25.20 -8.74 -0.26
CA TYR A 2 25.91 -7.58 -0.82
C TYR A 2 25.12 -6.25 -0.75
N ALA A 3 23.85 -6.29 -0.31
CA ALA A 3 22.95 -5.13 -0.34
C ALA A 3 22.10 -4.91 0.93
N ALA A 4 22.39 -5.61 2.03
CA ALA A 4 21.62 -5.53 3.29
C ALA A 4 20.09 -5.64 3.12
N VAL A 5 19.62 -6.37 2.10
CA VAL A 5 18.20 -6.58 1.82
C VAL A 5 17.69 -7.74 2.68
N PRO A 6 16.65 -7.54 3.51
CA PRO A 6 16.02 -8.62 4.28
C PRO A 6 15.51 -9.73 3.36
N LEU A 7 15.68 -10.98 3.78
CA LEU A 7 15.32 -12.14 2.97
C LEU A 7 13.94 -12.68 3.38
N ILE A 8 13.08 -12.98 2.41
CA ILE A 8 11.94 -13.86 2.62
C ILE A 8 12.35 -15.23 2.08
N CYS A 9 12.53 -16.19 2.99
CA CYS A 9 13.05 -17.51 2.67
C CYS A 9 11.90 -18.50 2.53
N ILE A 10 11.79 -19.13 1.36
CA ILE A 10 10.81 -20.20 1.07
C ILE A 10 11.60 -21.45 0.69
N PRO A 11 12.17 -22.18 1.67
CA PRO A 11 13.02 -23.32 1.36
C PRO A 11 12.21 -24.44 0.70
N ASP A 12 12.80 -25.10 -0.29
CA ASP A 12 12.27 -26.35 -0.83
C ASP A 12 12.57 -27.53 0.11
N GLU A 13 11.86 -28.64 -0.05
CA GLU A 13 12.09 -29.86 0.73
C GLU A 13 13.42 -30.55 0.37
N ASN A 14 13.94 -30.28 -0.83
CA ASN A 14 15.16 -30.90 -1.34
C ASN A 14 15.93 -29.91 -2.24
N PRO A 15 17.23 -29.64 -1.98
CA PRO A 15 18.06 -30.23 -0.94
C PRO A 15 17.85 -29.58 0.45
N ASN A 16 18.20 -30.33 1.51
CA ASN A 16 18.10 -29.90 2.92
C ASN A 16 18.98 -28.68 3.28
N ASP A 17 19.87 -28.28 2.39
CA ASP A 17 20.76 -27.12 2.57
C ASP A 17 19.97 -25.82 2.66
N GLN A 18 18.85 -25.70 1.94
CA GLN A 18 18.00 -24.50 1.97
C GLN A 18 17.35 -24.31 3.33
N LYS A 19 16.89 -25.38 3.99
CA LYS A 19 16.31 -25.32 5.33
C LYS A 19 17.35 -24.90 6.37
N TYR A 20 18.55 -25.48 6.30
CA TYR A 20 19.65 -25.11 7.19
C TYR A 20 20.06 -23.63 7.02
N ASN A 21 20.23 -23.19 5.77
CA ASN A 21 20.59 -21.81 5.48
C ASN A 21 19.48 -20.82 5.90
N THR A 22 18.22 -21.18 5.67
CA THR A 22 17.06 -20.37 6.09
C THR A 22 17.03 -20.21 7.61
N ALA A 23 17.23 -21.29 8.36
CA ALA A 23 17.28 -21.23 9.82
C ALA A 23 18.42 -20.33 10.32
N ILE A 24 19.58 -20.32 9.66
CA ILE A 24 20.69 -19.41 10.00
C ILE A 24 20.29 -17.95 9.73
N VAL A 25 19.73 -17.66 8.55
CA VAL A 25 19.31 -16.31 8.16
C VAL A 25 18.28 -15.75 9.14
N GLU A 26 17.30 -16.56 9.52
CA GLU A 26 16.26 -16.17 10.46
C GLU A 26 16.82 -15.95 11.88
N ASN A 27 17.67 -16.86 12.38
CA ASN A 27 18.30 -16.70 13.70
C ASN A 27 19.21 -15.47 13.80
N LEU A 28 19.81 -15.05 12.68
CA LEU A 28 20.61 -13.83 12.61
C LEU A 28 19.75 -12.57 12.47
N GLY A 29 18.42 -12.70 12.38
CA GLY A 29 17.52 -11.57 12.13
C GLY A 29 17.75 -10.92 10.77
N LEU A 30 18.13 -11.71 9.77
CA LEU A 30 18.42 -11.24 8.41
C LEU A 30 17.31 -11.60 7.41
N GLY A 31 16.26 -12.27 7.89
CA GLY A 31 15.14 -12.69 7.07
C GLY A 31 14.04 -13.41 7.85
N ILE A 32 12.99 -13.78 7.13
CA ILE A 32 11.78 -14.43 7.64
C ILE A 32 11.61 -15.75 6.90
N TRP A 33 11.43 -16.85 7.64
CA TRP A 33 11.06 -18.13 7.05
C TRP A 33 9.55 -18.18 6.80
N VAL A 34 9.16 -18.44 5.55
CA VAL A 34 7.80 -18.79 5.16
C VAL A 34 7.70 -20.28 4.80
N GLU A 35 6.77 -20.98 5.43
CA GLU A 35 6.45 -22.37 5.09
C GLU A 35 5.75 -22.45 3.73
N ARG A 36 6.17 -23.39 2.89
CA ARG A 36 5.65 -23.49 1.52
C ARG A 36 4.18 -23.90 1.50
N GLU A 37 3.79 -24.77 2.43
CA GLU A 37 2.43 -25.29 2.62
C GLU A 37 1.44 -24.16 2.92
N ASN A 38 1.92 -23.11 3.59
CA ASN A 38 1.13 -21.99 4.09
C ASN A 38 1.52 -20.66 3.42
N ILE A 39 2.21 -20.70 2.27
CA ILE A 39 2.78 -19.51 1.63
C ILE A 39 1.71 -18.46 1.32
N ALA A 40 0.52 -18.86 0.89
CA ALA A 40 -0.56 -17.94 0.55
C ALA A 40 -1.01 -17.07 1.74
N GLU A 41 -0.95 -17.63 2.95
CA GLU A 41 -1.33 -16.97 4.19
C GLU A 41 -0.16 -16.14 4.76
N GLN A 42 1.06 -16.69 4.70
CA GLN A 42 2.23 -16.12 5.37
C GLN A 42 2.97 -15.07 4.53
N ILE A 43 2.90 -15.13 3.20
CA ILE A 43 3.72 -14.26 2.33
C ILE A 43 3.38 -12.78 2.53
N PHE A 44 2.09 -12.46 2.72
CA PHE A 44 1.65 -11.09 2.95
C PHE A 44 2.21 -10.54 4.26
N GLU A 45 2.14 -11.32 5.34
CA GLU A 45 2.67 -10.94 6.65
C GLU A 45 4.19 -10.77 6.61
N ALA A 46 4.91 -11.68 5.94
CA ALA A 46 6.36 -11.58 5.76
C ALA A 46 6.76 -10.33 4.96
N MET A 47 6.04 -10.01 3.89
CA MET A 47 6.24 -8.78 3.12
C MET A 47 5.99 -7.53 3.97
N TYR A 48 4.90 -7.52 4.74
CA TYR A 48 4.58 -6.40 5.64
C TYR A 48 5.70 -6.18 6.66
N LYS A 49 6.14 -7.24 7.36
CA LYS A 49 7.24 -7.15 8.33
C LYS A 49 8.54 -6.66 7.70
N VAL A 50 8.91 -7.14 6.52
CA VAL A 50 10.11 -6.65 5.81
C VAL A 50 9.99 -5.16 5.51
N LEU A 51 8.84 -4.69 5.02
CA LEU A 51 8.68 -3.29 4.66
C LEU A 51 8.62 -2.33 5.85
N HIS A 52 8.06 -2.78 6.98
CA HIS A 52 7.78 -1.91 8.13
C HIS A 52 8.76 -2.09 9.31
N GLU A 53 9.20 -3.32 9.61
CA GLU A 53 10.10 -3.57 10.75
C GLU A 53 11.58 -3.40 10.38
N TYR A 54 11.97 -3.77 9.16
CA TYR A 54 13.37 -3.69 8.71
C TYR A 54 13.73 -2.34 8.08
N PHE A 55 12.73 -1.56 7.64
CA PHE A 55 12.92 -0.23 7.05
C PHE A 55 11.96 0.79 7.69
N PRO A 56 12.15 1.14 8.98
CA PRO A 56 11.25 2.02 9.70
C PRO A 56 11.12 3.43 9.08
N GLU A 57 12.11 3.88 8.31
CA GLU A 57 12.02 5.11 7.50
C GLU A 57 10.95 5.07 6.39
N HIS A 58 10.56 3.89 5.90
CA HIS A 58 9.50 3.73 4.90
C HIS A 58 8.10 3.78 5.49
N GLU A 59 7.94 3.49 6.78
CA GLU A 59 6.64 3.53 7.46
C GLU A 59 6.08 4.96 7.49
N LYS A 60 6.91 5.95 7.84
CA LYS A 60 6.51 7.36 7.83
C LYS A 60 6.18 7.86 6.44
N GLN A 61 6.96 7.47 5.44
CA GLN A 61 6.73 7.89 4.06
C GLN A 61 5.42 7.29 3.52
N TYR A 62 5.14 6.02 3.82
CA TYR A 62 3.92 5.35 3.40
C TYR A 62 2.65 5.96 4.01
N GLU A 63 2.67 6.27 5.32
CA GLU A 63 1.57 6.97 5.99
C GLU A 63 1.33 8.37 5.42
N ILE A 64 2.40 9.10 5.10
CA ILE A 64 2.32 10.42 4.46
C ILE A 64 1.71 10.29 3.06
N ASP A 65 2.19 9.35 2.24
CA ASP A 65 1.75 9.20 0.85
C ASP A 65 0.29 8.73 0.76
N THR A 66 -0.15 7.82 1.63
CA THR A 66 -1.57 7.43 1.72
C THR A 66 -2.45 8.60 2.16
N SER A 67 -2.00 9.40 3.13
CA SER A 67 -2.71 10.59 3.59
C SER A 67 -2.82 11.66 2.50
N ILE A 68 -1.73 11.93 1.76
CA ILE A 68 -1.73 12.87 0.63
C ILE A 68 -2.71 12.43 -0.45
N ASN A 69 -2.65 11.16 -0.86
CA ASN A 69 -3.56 10.61 -1.86
C ASN A 69 -5.04 10.73 -1.44
N PHE A 70 -5.34 10.51 -0.16
CA PHE A 70 -6.69 10.70 0.37
C PHE A 70 -7.16 12.15 0.27
N ILE A 71 -6.30 13.11 0.66
CA ILE A 71 -6.61 14.55 0.61
C ILE A 71 -6.83 15.00 -0.85
N GLU A 72 -5.97 14.57 -1.77
CA GLU A 72 -6.10 14.92 -3.19
C GLU A 72 -7.41 14.40 -3.80
N ASN A 73 -7.79 13.16 -3.46
CA ASN A 73 -9.04 12.57 -3.94
C ASN A 73 -10.27 13.27 -3.35
N ALA A 74 -10.23 13.62 -2.06
CA ALA A 74 -11.30 14.39 -1.43
C ALA A 74 -11.45 15.79 -2.05
N GLN A 75 -10.32 16.45 -2.38
CA GLN A 75 -10.33 17.76 -3.03
C GLN A 75 -10.91 17.69 -4.45
N LYS A 76 -10.48 16.71 -5.26
CA LYS A 76 -11.04 16.45 -6.60
C LYS A 76 -12.56 16.22 -6.54
N HIS A 77 -13.03 15.49 -5.53
CA HIS A 77 -14.46 15.25 -5.33
C HIS A 77 -15.22 16.54 -4.98
N LYS A 78 -14.69 17.36 -4.07
CA LYS A 78 -15.26 18.68 -3.73
C LYS A 78 -15.34 19.60 -4.94
N ASP A 79 -14.29 19.66 -5.75
CA ASP A 79 -14.27 20.51 -6.95
C ASP A 79 -15.31 20.06 -7.99
N LYS A 80 -15.53 18.75 -8.12
CA LYS A 80 -16.57 18.19 -8.97
C LYS A 80 -17.98 18.59 -8.50
N ILE A 81 -18.25 18.52 -7.20
CA ILE A 81 -19.53 18.95 -6.61
C ILE A 81 -19.74 20.45 -6.87
N ARG A 82 -18.73 21.29 -6.59
CA ARG A 82 -18.81 22.74 -6.82
C ARG A 82 -19.10 23.07 -8.28
N HIS A 83 -18.49 22.35 -9.22
CA HIS A 83 -18.77 22.52 -10.64
C HIS A 83 -20.23 22.18 -10.99
N GLN A 84 -20.76 21.07 -10.48
CA GLN A 84 -22.15 20.66 -10.70
C GLN A 84 -23.14 21.69 -10.12
N GLU A 85 -22.89 22.21 -8.92
CA GLU A 85 -23.70 23.26 -8.32
C GLU A 85 -23.69 24.54 -9.17
N SER A 86 -22.53 24.98 -9.64
CA SER A 86 -22.41 26.13 -10.54
C SER A 86 -23.24 25.94 -11.82
N GLN A 87 -23.19 24.76 -12.44
CA GLN A 87 -23.99 24.47 -13.64
C GLN A 87 -25.49 24.50 -13.33
N ARG A 88 -25.90 23.92 -12.21
CA ARG A 88 -27.29 23.94 -11.74
C ARG A 88 -27.78 25.37 -11.51
N THR A 89 -26.99 26.22 -10.84
CA THR A 89 -27.36 27.62 -10.62
C THR A 89 -27.51 28.40 -11.93
N LYS A 90 -26.61 28.20 -12.90
CA LYS A 90 -26.73 28.82 -14.22
C LYS A 90 -28.00 28.39 -14.95
N PHE A 91 -28.30 27.09 -14.91
CA PHE A 91 -29.52 26.54 -15.51
C PHE A 91 -30.78 27.16 -14.89
N LEU A 92 -30.87 27.19 -13.56
CA LEU A 92 -32.03 27.75 -12.85
C LEU A 92 -32.24 29.23 -13.18
N ARG A 93 -31.17 30.04 -13.24
CA ARG A 93 -31.27 31.46 -13.65
C ARG A 93 -31.82 31.61 -15.07
N ASN A 94 -31.39 30.76 -16.01
CA ASN A 94 -31.90 30.80 -17.38
C ASN A 94 -33.39 30.43 -17.44
N VAL A 95 -33.82 29.44 -16.66
CA VAL A 95 -35.24 29.06 -16.56
C VAL A 95 -36.07 30.19 -15.97
N GLU A 96 -35.63 30.82 -14.88
CA GLU A 96 -36.29 31.99 -14.30
C GLU A 96 -36.41 33.14 -15.30
N TYR A 97 -35.36 33.40 -16.08
CA TYR A 97 -35.41 34.44 -17.12
C TYR A 97 -36.47 34.13 -18.18
N VAL A 98 -36.56 32.89 -18.65
CA VAL A 98 -37.54 32.47 -19.66
C VAL A 98 -38.98 32.49 -19.14
N ILE A 99 -39.20 32.19 -17.85
CA ILE A 99 -40.55 32.23 -17.26
C ILE A 99 -41.03 33.69 -17.07
N ASN A 100 -40.11 34.61 -16.77
CA ASN A 100 -40.43 36.00 -16.43
C ASN A 100 -40.39 36.96 -17.64
N ASN A 101 -40.09 36.49 -18.84
CA ASN A 101 -40.18 37.25 -20.11
C ASN A 101 -41.19 36.57 -21.05
#